data_AF-A0A7C0XR52-F1
#
_entry.id   AF-A0A7C0XR52-F1
#
_cell.length_a   1.000
_cell.length_b   1.000
_cell.length_c   1.000
_cell.angle_alpha   90.00
_cell.angle_beta   90.00
_cell.angle_gamma   90.00
#
_symmetry.space_group_name_H-M   'P 1'
#
loop_
_entity.id
_entity.type
_entity.pdbx_description
1 polymer ?
#
loop_
_entity_poly.entity_id
_entity_poly.type
_entity_poly.pdbx_seq_one_letter_code
_entity_poly.pdbx_strand_id
1 'polypeptide(L)' 'GRIARELKQKLACGGTTKNDRIELQGDHVQRVKKVLKEIGFAEDMIEIT' A
#
# COMPACT_ATOMS: atom_id res chain seq x y z
N GLY A 1 -11.70 2.40 -0.68
CA GLY A 1 -10.89 3.55 -0.24
C GLY A 1 -9.90 3.96 -1.32
N ARG A 2 -9.61 5.26 -1.46
CA ARG A 2 -8.68 5.82 -2.45
C ARG A 2 -7.30 5.13 -2.40
N ILE A 3 -6.73 4.98 -1.20
CA ILE A 3 -5.40 4.39 -0.97
C ILE A 3 -5.33 2.95 -1.49
N ALA A 4 -6.33 2.12 -1.18
CA ALA A 4 -6.36 0.71 -1.63
C ALA A 4 -6.41 0.58 -3.16
N ARG A 5 -7.09 1.51 -3.85
CA ARG A 5 -7.15 1.51 -5.31
C ARG A 5 -5.80 1.88 -5.93
N GLU A 6 -5.14 2.92 -5.40
CA GLU A 6 -3.81 3.35 -5.81
C GLU A 6 -2.77 2.23 -5.65
N LEU A 7 -2.76 1.58 -4.48
CA LEU A 7 -1.85 0.47 -4.19
C LEU A 7 -2.05 -0.69 -5.18
N LYS A 8 -3.29 -1.16 -5.38
CA LYS A 8 -3.58 -2.26 -6.30
C LYS A 8 -3.21 -1.94 -7.75
N GLN A 9 -3.46 -0.70 -8.19
CA GLN A 9 -3.11 -0.26 -9.55
C GLN A 9 -1.60 -0.18 -9.76
N LYS A 10 -0.85 0.45 -8.83
CA LYS A 10 0.60 0.63 -8.95
C LYS A 10 1.40 -0.66 -8.71
N LEU A 11 0.87 -1.58 -7.90
CA LEU A 11 1.50 -2.86 -7.59
C LEU A 11 1.09 -3.98 -8.56
N ALA A 12 0.03 -3.77 -9.34
CA ALA A 12 -0.57 -4.76 -10.24
C ALA A 12 -0.94 -6.06 -9.50
N CYS A 13 -1.47 -5.92 -8.29
CA CYS A 13 -1.82 -7.04 -7.41
C CYS A 13 -3.29 -7.02 -7.00
N GLY A 14 -3.82 -8.21 -6.69
CA GLY A 14 -5.09 -8.35 -5.99
C GLY A 14 -5.00 -7.86 -4.55
N GLY A 15 -6.15 -7.68 -3.91
CA GLY A 15 -6.21 -7.29 -2.51
C GLY A 15 -7.59 -6.85 -2.05
N THR A 16 -7.81 -6.90 -0.74
CA THR A 16 -9.06 -6.54 -0.08
C THR A 16 -8.87 -5.41 0.92
N THR A 17 -9.97 -4.78 1.32
CA THR A 17 -9.99 -3.83 2.44
C THR A 17 -10.94 -4.40 3.49
N LYS A 18 -10.44 -4.63 4.70
CA LYS A 18 -11.19 -5.22 5.80
C LYS A 18 -10.75 -4.58 7.11
N ASN A 19 -11.71 -4.18 7.95
CA ASN A 19 -11.44 -3.63 9.29
C ASN A 19 -10.37 -2.52 9.29
N ASP A 20 -10.52 -1.53 8.41
CA ASP A 20 -9.57 -0.41 8.22
C ASP A 20 -8.14 -0.81 7.82
N ARG A 21 -7.95 -2.06 7.38
CA ARG A 21 -6.69 -2.57 6.84
C ARG A 21 -6.81 -2.87 5.35
N ILE A 22 -5.69 -2.69 4.64
CA ILE A 22 -5.56 -3.07 3.23
C ILE A 22 -4.64 -4.28 3.18
N GLU A 23 -5.15 -5.37 2.64
CA GLU A 23 -4.38 -6.60 2.43
C GLU A 23 -4.07 -6.73 0.94
N LEU A 24 -2.80 -6.96 0.60
CA LEU A 24 -2.31 -7.09 -0.77
C LEU A 24 -1.69 -8.47 -0.95
N GLN A 25 -1.88 -9.06 -2.13
CA GLN A 25 -1.31 -10.36 -2.45
C GLN A 25 0.15 -10.23 -2.90
N GLY A 26 1.01 -11.15 -2.45
CA GLY A 26 2.43 -11.20 -2.79
C GLY A 26 3.34 -10.44 -1.82
N ASP A 27 4.66 -10.57 -2.00
CA ASP A 27 5.66 -9.83 -1.22
C ASP A 27 6.05 -8.53 -1.96
N HIS A 28 5.47 -7.42 -1.51
CA HIS A 28 5.62 -6.10 -2.12
C HIS A 28 6.01 -5.02 -1.11
N VAL A 29 6.53 -5.38 0.06
CA VAL A 29 6.75 -4.48 1.20
C VAL A 29 7.53 -3.20 0.80
N GLN A 30 8.67 -3.36 0.12
CA GLN A 30 9.48 -2.22 -0.33
C GLN A 30 8.77 -1.35 -1.36
N ARG A 31 7.99 -1.98 -2.23
CA ARG A 31 7.26 -1.33 -3.32
C ARG A 31 6.05 -0.56 -2.78
N VAL A 32 5.38 -1.10 -1.75
CA VAL A 32 4.33 -0.43 -0.97
C VAL A 32 4.87 0.85 -0.34
N LYS A 33 6.02 0.79 0.36
CA LYS A 33 6.66 1.98 0.95
C LYS A 33 6.89 3.08 -0.11
N LYS A 34 7.42 2.70 -1.28
CA LYS A 34 7.62 3.65 -2.39
C LYS A 34 6.31 4.27 -2.86
N VAL A 35 5.27 3.46 -3.08
CA VAL A 35 3.95 3.94 -3.53
C VAL A 35 3.30 4.87 -2.49
N LEU A 36 3.38 4.54 -1.20
CA LEU A 36 2.86 5.38 -0.12
C LEU A 36 3.54 6.76 -0.12
N LYS A 37 4.86 6.81 -0.30
CA LYS A 37 5.60 8.07 -0.48
C LYS A 37 5.13 8.84 -1.72
N GLU A 38 4.98 8.17 -2.85
CA GLU A 38 4.52 8.79 -4.11
C GLU A 38 3.13 9.42 -4.02
N ILE A 39 2.24 8.86 -3.20
CA ILE A 39 0.87 9.38 -3.02
C ILE A 39 0.74 10.37 -1.85
N GLY A 40 1.85 10.76 -1.22
CA GLY A 40 1.92 11.88 -0.28
C GLY A 40 2.07 11.52 1.20
N PHE A 41 2.33 10.26 1.55
CA PHE A 41 2.61 9.89 2.94
C PHE A 41 4.07 10.17 3.30
N ALA A 42 4.28 10.74 4.49
CA ALA A 42 5.60 11.01 5.01
C ALA A 42 6.32 9.70 5.37
N GLU A 43 7.62 9.64 5.14
CA GLU A 43 8.39 8.40 5.29
C GLU A 43 8.51 7.94 6.75
N ASP A 44 8.53 8.90 7.68
CA ASP A 44 8.53 8.67 9.14
C ASP A 44 7.23 8.05 9.65
N MET A 45 6.13 8.17 8.91
CA MET A 45 4.86 7.49 9.22
C MET A 45 4.79 6.05 8.67
N ILE A 46 5.82 5.56 7.98
CA ILE A 46 5.84 4.24 7.36
C ILE A 46 6.84 3.34 8.07
N GLU A 47 6.32 2.46 8.92
CA GLU A 47 7.07 1.39 9.56
C GLU A 47 6.93 0.08 8.75
N ILE A 48 8.04 -0.62 8.55
CA ILE A 48 8.06 -1.95 7.94
C ILE A 48 8.34 -2.97 9.05
N THR A 49 7.37 -3.85 9.29
CA THR A 49 7.41 -4.92 10.30
C THR A 49 7.20 -6.28 9.68
#